data_AF-A0A0C3DB51-F1
#
_entry.id   AF-A0A0C3DB51-F1
#
_cell.length_a   1.000
_cell.length_b   1.000
_cell.length_c   1.000
_cell.angle_alpha   90.00
_cell.angle_beta   90.00
_cell.angle_gamma   90.00
#
_symmetry.space_group_name_H-M   'P 1'
#
loop_
_entity.id
_entity.type
_entity.pdbx_description
1 polymer ?
#
loop_
_entity_poly.entity_id
_entity_poly.type
_entity_poly.pdbx_seq_one_letter_code
_entity_poly.pdbx_strand_id
1 'polypeptide(L)'
;QKVRATWNKYNLYNLWRLRAQFTARQTYYQQKWEAKSMTRAYHGEHIAEKKWQRMFSPRASAVVSFNPEYLATNDGSEFAAGRGSGKEVISKPGDKKIGPRKNYIPFMNMTYAPIERRLDMAVWRAMFASSARQARQFVIHGMVKVNGKKMPHAGYLLNPGDMFQVDVDRVLYATGASKTVSQAKSGRKLRKVQSRAKKLGAAPKKKKSVAPTAVSSTSAARAQPIAKTKVDIDEVRRQRRLDLRELLVQIDDVLKDKRRRVGAKRKITIRAFVRDVRLAMATVSRKTEKELDDQLSSLISQLAIAKAGHDESSTTKEPVSKPAGPSPEEQMALREAIKEARENPVDASKAYATPWRPRPYMSAFAFIPKYLEVNHNICSAVYLRHPQVRKGMAEVPSPFPEHTQQLAFNWYLRRGR
;
A
#
# COMPACT_ATOMS: atom_id res chain seq x y z
N GLN A 1 -33.36 -8.85 -11.15
CA GLN A 1 -32.34 -9.43 -10.24
C GLN A 1 -31.19 -8.43 -10.12
N LYS A 2 -30.58 -8.25 -8.93
CA LYS A 2 -29.56 -7.21 -8.71
C LYS A 2 -28.15 -7.80 -8.76
N VAL A 3 -27.29 -7.21 -9.59
CA VAL A 3 -25.85 -7.50 -9.62
C VAL A 3 -25.15 -6.61 -8.60
N ARG A 4 -24.25 -7.20 -7.81
CA ARG A 4 -23.50 -6.56 -6.73
C ARG A 4 -22.00 -6.61 -7.01
N ALA A 5 -21.24 -5.75 -6.33
CA ALA A 5 -19.78 -5.74 -6.37
C ALA A 5 -19.16 -6.87 -5.50
N THR A 6 -19.40 -8.14 -5.87
CA THR A 6 -18.94 -9.33 -5.10
C THR A 6 -18.64 -10.53 -6.01
N TRP A 7 -17.73 -11.42 -5.62
CA TRP A 7 -17.50 -12.69 -6.33
C TRP A 7 -18.35 -13.85 -5.79
N ASN A 8 -19.61 -13.59 -5.42
CA ASN A 8 -20.50 -14.62 -4.91
C ASN A 8 -21.07 -15.47 -6.07
N LYS A 9 -21.25 -16.79 -5.88
CA LYS A 9 -21.87 -17.69 -6.87
C LYS A 9 -23.26 -17.22 -7.31
N TYR A 10 -24.07 -16.71 -6.38
CA TYR A 10 -25.39 -16.15 -6.70
C TYR A 10 -25.29 -14.85 -7.49
N ASN A 11 -24.24 -14.06 -7.24
CA ASN A 11 -24.00 -12.85 -8.00
C ASN A 11 -23.54 -13.16 -9.44
N LEU A 12 -22.72 -14.19 -9.61
CA LEU A 12 -22.34 -14.69 -10.93
C LEU A 12 -23.56 -15.17 -11.72
N TYR A 13 -24.45 -15.92 -11.08
CA TYR A 13 -25.70 -16.34 -11.70
C TYR A 13 -26.59 -15.15 -12.12
N ASN A 14 -26.71 -14.13 -11.25
CA ASN A 14 -27.44 -12.91 -11.59
C ASN A 14 -26.78 -12.13 -12.73
N LEU A 15 -25.44 -12.12 -12.79
CA LEU A 15 -24.68 -11.49 -13.87
C LEU A 15 -24.90 -12.23 -15.19
N TRP A 16 -24.88 -13.56 -15.18
CA TRP A 16 -25.14 -14.40 -16.35
C TRP A 16 -26.56 -14.22 -16.90
N ARG A 17 -27.56 -14.02 -16.03
CA ARG A 17 -28.95 -13.72 -16.41
C ARG A 17 -29.22 -12.25 -16.68
N LEU A 18 -28.22 -11.37 -16.58
CA LEU A 18 -28.43 -9.94 -16.76
C LEU A 18 -28.87 -9.67 -18.21
N ARG A 19 -30.04 -9.04 -18.35
CA ARG A 19 -30.58 -8.59 -19.65
C ARG A 19 -30.68 -7.08 -19.65
N ALA A 20 -30.64 -6.49 -20.84
CA ALA A 20 -30.93 -5.07 -21.02
C ALA A 20 -32.37 -4.76 -20.58
N GLN A 21 -32.60 -3.52 -20.16
CA GLN A 21 -33.92 -3.06 -19.71
C GLN A 21 -34.90 -3.06 -20.88
N PHE A 22 -36.11 -3.57 -20.64
CA PHE A 22 -37.18 -3.45 -21.60
C PHE A 22 -37.88 -2.10 -21.42
N THR A 23 -37.48 -1.11 -22.24
CA THR A 23 -37.93 0.27 -22.11
C THR A 23 -39.23 0.59 -22.87
N ALA A 24 -39.63 -0.25 -23.83
CA ALA A 24 -40.70 0.07 -24.78
C ALA A 24 -42.08 0.35 -24.17
N ARG A 25 -42.41 -0.29 -23.04
CA ARG A 25 -43.71 -0.11 -22.33
C ARG A 25 -43.58 0.73 -21.05
N GLN A 26 -42.42 1.33 -20.80
CA GLN A 26 -42.15 2.05 -19.56
C GLN A 26 -42.17 3.56 -19.78
N THR A 27 -42.72 4.31 -18.83
CA THR A 27 -42.60 5.77 -18.83
C THR A 27 -41.14 6.17 -18.58
N TYR A 28 -40.76 7.39 -18.97
CA TYR A 28 -39.39 7.86 -18.78
C TYR A 28 -38.95 7.85 -17.30
N TYR A 29 -39.86 8.16 -16.37
CA TYR A 29 -39.58 8.05 -14.94
C TYR A 29 -39.32 6.59 -14.51
N GLN A 30 -40.13 5.64 -14.98
CA GLN A 30 -39.96 4.21 -14.70
C GLN A 30 -38.60 3.71 -15.23
N GLN A 31 -38.25 4.09 -16.46
CA GLN A 31 -36.95 3.76 -17.06
C GLN A 31 -35.79 4.30 -16.21
N LYS A 32 -35.82 5.59 -15.84
CA LYS A 32 -34.80 6.22 -14.97
C LYS A 32 -34.71 5.54 -13.61
N TRP A 33 -35.85 5.22 -12.97
CA TRP A 33 -35.90 4.59 -11.66
C TRP A 33 -35.32 3.18 -11.67
N GLU A 34 -35.69 2.38 -12.67
CA GLU A 34 -35.15 1.03 -12.83
C GLU A 34 -33.64 1.09 -13.09
N ALA A 35 -33.19 1.99 -13.96
CA ALA A 35 -31.77 2.15 -14.28
C ALA A 35 -30.96 2.52 -13.04
N LYS A 36 -31.45 3.48 -12.25
CA LYS A 36 -30.90 3.84 -10.94
C LYS A 36 -30.84 2.63 -10.00
N SER A 37 -31.94 1.90 -9.85
CA SER A 37 -32.04 0.75 -8.94
C SER A 37 -31.04 -0.36 -9.28
N MET A 38 -30.83 -0.62 -10.57
CA MET A 38 -29.87 -1.64 -11.04
C MET A 38 -28.43 -1.18 -10.94
N THR A 39 -28.11 0.00 -11.47
CA THR A 39 -26.74 0.53 -11.50
C THR A 39 -26.20 0.78 -10.09
N ARG A 40 -26.98 1.36 -9.19
CA ARG A 40 -26.62 1.55 -7.77
C ARG A 40 -26.48 0.25 -7.00
N ALA A 41 -27.11 -0.82 -7.45
CA ALA A 41 -26.96 -2.11 -6.80
C ALA A 41 -25.53 -2.65 -6.91
N TYR A 42 -24.84 -2.32 -8.00
CA TYR A 42 -23.44 -2.65 -8.22
C TYR A 42 -22.52 -1.53 -7.73
N HIS A 43 -22.77 -0.30 -8.19
CA HIS A 43 -21.94 0.87 -7.91
C HIS A 43 -22.25 1.44 -6.54
N GLY A 44 -21.42 1.13 -5.55
CA GLY A 44 -21.48 1.73 -4.20
C GLY A 44 -22.72 1.36 -3.40
N GLU A 45 -23.14 0.09 -3.41
CA GLU A 45 -24.31 -0.41 -2.66
C GLU A 45 -24.33 -0.02 -1.17
N HIS A 46 -23.15 0.03 -0.54
CA HIS A 46 -22.96 0.41 0.86
C HIS A 46 -22.97 1.93 1.11
N ILE A 47 -23.07 2.75 0.06
CA ILE A 47 -23.07 4.20 0.14
C ILE A 47 -24.53 4.68 0.20
N ALA A 48 -24.87 5.43 1.25
CA ALA A 48 -26.19 6.04 1.39
C ALA A 48 -26.50 6.98 0.21
N GLU A 49 -27.76 6.99 -0.24
CA GLU A 49 -28.16 7.71 -1.46
C GLU A 49 -27.92 9.22 -1.37
N LYS A 50 -28.20 9.85 -0.22
CA LYS A 50 -27.91 11.28 0.03
C LYS A 50 -26.42 11.60 -0.09
N LYS A 51 -25.56 10.67 0.31
CA LYS A 51 -24.10 10.82 0.18
C LYS A 51 -23.67 10.65 -1.28
N TRP A 52 -24.22 9.67 -1.98
CA TRP A 52 -23.97 9.48 -3.40
C TRP A 52 -24.37 10.71 -4.22
N GLN A 53 -25.56 11.28 -3.99
CA GLN A 53 -26.03 12.49 -4.68
C GLN A 53 -25.08 13.69 -4.54
N ARG A 54 -24.37 13.81 -3.41
CA ARG A 54 -23.35 14.86 -3.20
C ARG A 54 -22.01 14.56 -3.88
N MET A 55 -21.70 13.29 -4.09
CA MET A 55 -20.47 12.85 -4.76
C MET A 55 -20.62 12.75 -6.28
N PHE A 56 -21.85 12.60 -6.77
CA PHE A 56 -22.15 12.58 -8.19
C PHE A 56 -21.64 13.85 -8.86
N SER A 57 -20.89 13.66 -9.95
CA SER A 57 -20.36 14.74 -10.78
C SER A 57 -20.97 14.62 -12.17
N PRO A 58 -21.61 15.68 -12.70
CA PRO A 58 -22.02 15.73 -14.10
C PRO A 58 -20.83 15.78 -15.07
N ARG A 59 -19.63 16.15 -14.59
CA ARG A 59 -18.42 16.26 -15.40
C ARG A 59 -17.77 14.89 -15.55
N ALA A 60 -17.65 14.41 -16.78
CA ALA A 60 -16.92 13.20 -17.16
C ALA A 60 -15.54 13.55 -17.73
N SER A 61 -14.49 12.91 -17.23
CA SER A 61 -13.11 13.11 -17.70
C SER A 61 -12.83 12.24 -18.93
N ALA A 62 -12.42 12.85 -20.03
CA ALA A 62 -12.11 12.17 -21.29
C ALA A 62 -10.68 12.47 -21.74
N VAL A 63 -10.09 11.52 -22.47
CA VAL A 63 -8.77 11.68 -23.09
C VAL A 63 -8.84 11.24 -24.55
N VAL A 64 -8.28 12.07 -25.42
CA VAL A 64 -8.09 11.78 -26.84
C VAL A 64 -6.60 11.54 -27.08
N SER A 65 -6.28 10.40 -27.69
CA SER A 65 -4.92 10.10 -28.13
C SER A 65 -4.70 10.66 -29.54
N PHE A 66 -3.60 11.39 -29.72
CA PHE A 66 -3.10 11.86 -31.00
C PHE A 66 -1.87 11.03 -31.41
N ASN A 67 -1.68 10.81 -32.71
CA ASN A 67 -0.48 10.18 -33.23
C ASN A 67 0.65 11.23 -33.30
N PRO A 68 1.80 11.03 -32.62
CA PRO A 68 2.92 11.97 -32.70
C PRO A 68 3.44 12.19 -34.13
N GLU A 69 3.40 11.15 -34.97
CA GLU A 69 3.83 11.24 -36.38
C GLU A 69 2.97 12.22 -37.17
N TYR A 70 1.65 12.19 -36.94
CA TYR A 70 0.72 13.13 -37.57
C TYR A 70 1.00 14.57 -37.15
N LEU A 71 1.25 14.81 -35.86
CA LEU A 71 1.53 16.14 -35.31
C LEU A 71 2.87 16.73 -35.80
N ALA A 72 3.82 15.87 -36.20
CA ALA A 72 5.11 16.32 -36.72
C ALA A 72 5.01 16.76 -38.19
N THR A 73 4.24 16.03 -39.00
CA THR A 73 4.10 16.30 -40.43
C THR A 73 3.07 17.38 -40.73
N ASN A 74 1.98 17.42 -39.95
CA ASN A 74 0.81 18.24 -40.23
C ASN A 74 0.54 19.22 -39.07
N ASP A 75 0.22 20.47 -39.40
CA ASP A 75 -0.16 21.53 -38.46
C ASP A 75 -1.67 21.54 -38.14
N GLY A 76 -2.46 20.71 -38.84
CA GLY A 76 -3.91 20.59 -38.70
C GLY A 76 -4.73 21.50 -39.64
N SER A 77 -4.08 22.30 -40.49
CA SER A 77 -4.75 23.17 -41.48
C SER A 77 -5.64 22.40 -42.46
N GLU A 78 -5.28 21.15 -42.76
CA GLU A 78 -6.07 20.24 -43.61
C GLU A 78 -7.49 19.98 -43.11
N PHE A 79 -7.72 20.02 -41.80
CA PHE A 79 -9.06 19.83 -41.23
C PHE A 79 -9.98 21.01 -41.49
N ALA A 80 -9.42 22.20 -41.73
CA ALA A 80 -10.16 23.41 -42.06
C ALA A 80 -10.27 23.66 -43.58
N ALA A 81 -9.63 22.82 -44.41
CA ALA A 81 -9.67 22.95 -45.86
C ALA A 81 -11.12 22.94 -46.42
N GLY A 82 -11.31 23.55 -47.58
CA GLY A 82 -12.64 23.71 -48.18
C GLY A 82 -13.40 24.88 -47.55
N ARG A 83 -14.51 24.60 -46.87
CA ARG A 83 -15.38 25.61 -46.23
C ARG A 83 -15.31 25.58 -44.70
N GLY A 84 -14.23 25.04 -44.13
CA GLY A 84 -14.02 24.95 -42.67
C GLY A 84 -14.43 23.62 -42.02
N SER A 85 -15.22 22.77 -42.69
CA SER A 85 -15.58 21.42 -42.21
C SER A 85 -14.65 20.31 -42.70
N GLY A 86 -13.58 20.68 -43.41
CA GLY A 86 -12.70 19.76 -44.12
C GLY A 86 -13.10 19.59 -45.59
N LYS A 87 -12.17 19.08 -46.40
CA LYS A 87 -12.39 18.81 -47.82
C LYS A 87 -13.52 17.81 -48.00
N GLU A 88 -14.49 18.12 -48.84
CA GLU A 88 -15.60 17.21 -49.14
C GLU A 88 -15.07 15.93 -49.81
N VAL A 89 -15.27 14.80 -49.14
CA VAL A 89 -14.93 13.49 -49.68
C VAL A 89 -16.19 12.90 -50.30
N ILE A 90 -16.23 12.83 -51.63
CA ILE A 90 -17.28 12.12 -52.37
C ILE A 90 -17.14 10.63 -52.02
N SER A 91 -17.94 10.17 -51.06
CA SER A 91 -17.94 8.77 -50.64
C SER A 91 -18.47 7.91 -51.78
N LYS A 92 -17.66 7.02 -52.35
CA LYS A 92 -18.16 6.10 -53.38
C LYS A 92 -19.09 5.06 -52.71
N PRO A 93 -20.16 4.61 -53.39
CA PRO A 93 -20.97 3.51 -52.89
C PRO A 93 -20.08 2.26 -52.70
N GLY A 94 -19.88 1.83 -51.46
CA GLY A 94 -19.01 0.70 -51.13
C GLY A 94 -17.76 1.04 -50.30
N ASP A 95 -17.42 2.32 -50.15
CA ASP A 95 -16.41 2.72 -49.17
C ASP A 95 -16.88 2.34 -47.77
N LYS A 96 -16.12 1.44 -47.11
CA LYS A 96 -16.33 1.08 -45.71
C LYS A 96 -16.04 2.33 -44.87
N LYS A 97 -17.04 3.22 -44.74
CA LYS A 97 -17.01 4.28 -43.73
C LYS A 97 -16.61 3.60 -42.42
N ILE A 98 -15.51 4.06 -41.82
CA ILE A 98 -15.12 3.64 -40.48
C ILE A 98 -16.38 3.80 -39.63
N GLY A 99 -16.99 2.67 -39.27
CA GLY A 99 -18.35 2.70 -38.75
C GLY A 99 -18.43 3.63 -37.54
N PRO A 100 -19.57 4.31 -37.31
CA PRO A 100 -19.74 5.30 -36.24
C PRO A 100 -19.34 4.77 -34.85
N ARG A 101 -19.35 3.45 -34.67
CA ARG A 101 -18.93 2.75 -33.45
C ARG A 101 -17.43 2.82 -33.14
N LYS A 102 -16.53 2.97 -34.13
CA LYS A 102 -15.07 2.95 -33.89
C LYS A 102 -14.54 4.26 -33.27
N ASN A 103 -15.21 5.37 -33.53
CA ASN A 103 -14.84 6.70 -33.04
C ASN A 103 -15.71 7.19 -31.86
N TYR A 104 -16.64 6.37 -31.38
CA TYR A 104 -17.56 6.75 -30.31
C TYR A 104 -16.88 6.71 -28.93
N ILE A 105 -17.17 7.72 -28.11
CA ILE A 105 -16.65 7.85 -26.74
C ILE A 105 -17.81 7.61 -25.77
N PRO A 106 -17.79 6.53 -24.96
CA PRO A 106 -18.90 6.15 -24.10
C PRO A 106 -18.94 6.97 -22.80
N PHE A 107 -19.33 8.23 -22.87
CA PHE A 107 -19.32 9.16 -21.73
C PHE A 107 -20.21 8.70 -20.58
N MET A 108 -21.35 8.08 -20.85
CA MET A 108 -22.32 7.77 -19.78
C MET A 108 -21.82 6.65 -18.88
N ASN A 109 -20.92 5.78 -19.36
CA ASN A 109 -20.27 4.77 -18.51
C ASN A 109 -19.44 5.38 -17.38
N MET A 110 -19.09 6.67 -17.46
CA MET A 110 -18.36 7.40 -16.42
C MET A 110 -19.23 7.90 -15.26
N THR A 111 -20.55 7.68 -15.29
CA THR A 111 -21.51 8.15 -14.26
C THR A 111 -21.05 7.86 -12.83
N TYR A 112 -20.40 6.72 -12.60
CA TYR A 112 -19.94 6.27 -11.29
C TYR A 112 -18.43 6.45 -11.03
N ALA A 113 -17.71 7.16 -11.90
CA ALA A 113 -16.27 7.41 -11.73
C ALA A 113 -15.86 7.97 -10.35
N PRO A 114 -16.62 8.86 -9.69
CA PRO A 114 -16.27 9.36 -8.36
C PRO A 114 -16.18 8.27 -7.27
N ILE A 115 -16.89 7.15 -7.44
CA ILE A 115 -16.87 6.02 -6.50
C ILE A 115 -15.51 5.29 -6.54
N GLU A 116 -14.89 5.20 -7.71
CA GLU A 116 -13.62 4.51 -7.91
C GLU A 116 -12.44 5.21 -7.23
N ARG A 117 -12.57 6.51 -6.89
CA ARG A 117 -11.58 7.24 -6.08
C ARG A 117 -11.54 6.78 -4.62
N ARG A 118 -12.58 6.12 -4.13
CA ARG A 118 -12.66 5.74 -2.72
C ARG A 118 -11.71 4.58 -2.42
N LEU A 119 -11.05 4.65 -1.27
CA LEU A 119 -10.11 3.61 -0.81
C LEU A 119 -10.76 2.21 -0.75
N ASP A 120 -12.01 2.11 -0.29
CA ASP A 120 -12.71 0.82 -0.25
C ASP A 120 -12.96 0.21 -1.63
N MET A 121 -13.19 1.04 -2.65
CA MET A 121 -13.41 0.57 -4.03
C MET A 121 -12.10 0.24 -4.71
N ALA A 122 -11.07 1.07 -4.54
CA ALA A 122 -9.74 0.79 -5.07
C ALA A 122 -9.17 -0.54 -4.55
N VAL A 123 -9.34 -0.84 -3.26
CA VAL A 123 -8.94 -2.13 -2.66
C VAL A 123 -9.69 -3.31 -3.28
N TRP A 124 -10.99 -3.16 -3.57
CA TRP A 124 -11.77 -4.20 -4.24
C TRP A 124 -11.37 -4.38 -5.71
N ARG A 125 -11.12 -3.28 -6.43
CA ARG A 125 -10.67 -3.29 -7.84
C ARG A 125 -9.27 -3.85 -8.01
N ALA A 126 -8.39 -3.70 -7.02
CA ALA A 126 -7.07 -4.31 -6.97
C ALA A 126 -7.09 -5.82 -6.65
N MET A 127 -8.27 -6.46 -6.60
CA MET A 127 -8.43 -7.88 -6.30
C MET A 127 -7.93 -8.30 -4.91
N PHE A 128 -7.77 -7.37 -3.97
CA PHE A 128 -7.36 -7.66 -2.59
C PHE A 128 -8.51 -8.09 -1.67
N ALA A 129 -9.76 -7.93 -2.12
CA ALA A 129 -10.95 -8.32 -1.39
C ALA A 129 -11.98 -8.98 -2.33
N SER A 130 -12.80 -9.91 -1.82
CA SER A 130 -13.83 -10.58 -2.63
C SER A 130 -15.06 -9.73 -2.91
N SER A 131 -15.21 -8.61 -2.19
CA SER A 131 -16.38 -7.73 -2.22
C SER A 131 -16.02 -6.31 -1.80
N ALA A 132 -16.73 -5.33 -2.37
CA ALA A 132 -16.75 -3.93 -1.93
C ALA A 132 -16.99 -3.77 -0.41
N ARG A 133 -17.90 -4.57 0.18
CA ARG A 133 -18.19 -4.51 1.62
C ARG A 133 -17.05 -5.11 2.45
N GLN A 134 -16.41 -6.16 1.95
CA GLN A 134 -15.26 -6.77 2.62
C GLN A 134 -14.05 -5.84 2.59
N ALA A 135 -13.78 -5.17 1.46
CA ALA A 135 -12.75 -4.15 1.35
C ALA A 135 -12.97 -3.02 2.36
N ARG A 136 -14.22 -2.55 2.49
CA ARG A 136 -14.60 -1.57 3.53
C ARG A 136 -14.28 -2.07 4.94
N GLN A 137 -14.55 -3.34 5.26
CA GLN A 137 -14.20 -3.91 6.57
C GLN A 137 -12.69 -3.93 6.79
N PHE A 138 -11.89 -4.30 5.78
CA PHE A 138 -10.43 -4.27 5.90
C PHE A 138 -9.91 -2.88 6.22
N VAL A 139 -10.46 -1.85 5.56
CA VAL A 139 -10.12 -0.46 5.86
C VAL A 139 -10.54 -0.09 7.28
N ILE A 140 -11.79 -0.34 7.69
CA ILE A 140 -12.30 0.04 9.03
C ILE A 140 -11.52 -0.64 10.16
N HIS A 141 -11.18 -1.92 10.00
CA HIS A 141 -10.34 -2.64 10.96
C HIS A 141 -8.87 -2.22 10.91
N GLY A 142 -8.51 -1.34 9.96
CA GLY A 142 -7.19 -0.75 9.82
C GLY A 142 -6.12 -1.74 9.36
N MET A 143 -6.53 -2.67 8.48
CA MET A 143 -5.66 -3.63 7.80
C MET A 143 -5.07 -3.04 6.51
N VAL A 144 -5.43 -1.79 6.18
CA VAL A 144 -5.00 -1.06 4.99
C VAL A 144 -4.13 0.13 5.40
N LYS A 145 -3.00 0.29 4.72
CA LYS A 145 -2.10 1.44 4.84
C LYS A 145 -2.10 2.22 3.54
N VAL A 146 -2.10 3.54 3.60
CA VAL A 146 -1.91 4.44 2.46
C VAL A 146 -0.63 5.23 2.71
N ASN A 147 0.32 5.20 1.77
CA ASN A 147 1.63 5.84 1.88
C ASN A 147 2.33 5.51 3.23
N GLY A 148 2.26 4.24 3.63
CA GLY A 148 2.81 3.74 4.90
C GLY A 148 1.97 4.02 6.16
N LYS A 149 0.97 4.90 6.10
CA LYS A 149 0.11 5.26 7.24
C LYS A 149 -1.16 4.42 7.28
N LYS A 150 -1.49 3.87 8.45
CA LYS A 150 -2.75 3.13 8.65
C LYS A 150 -3.94 4.05 8.41
N MET A 151 -4.83 3.69 7.48
CA MET A 151 -5.96 4.53 7.10
C MET A 151 -7.29 3.84 7.42
N PRO A 152 -7.97 4.16 8.56
CA PRO A 152 -9.20 3.48 8.96
C PRO A 152 -10.47 4.00 8.25
N HIS A 153 -10.35 5.04 7.43
CA HIS A 153 -11.49 5.67 6.77
C HIS A 153 -11.70 5.13 5.35
N ALA A 154 -12.70 4.26 5.19
CA ALA A 154 -13.14 3.77 3.87
C ALA A 154 -13.62 4.88 2.93
N GLY A 155 -13.93 6.06 3.45
CA GLY A 155 -14.32 7.23 2.67
C GLY A 155 -13.17 8.05 2.11
N TYR A 156 -11.92 7.69 2.40
CA TYR A 156 -10.75 8.40 1.89
C TYR A 156 -10.74 8.36 0.35
N LEU A 157 -10.53 9.53 -0.25
CA LEU A 157 -10.42 9.68 -1.70
C LEU A 157 -8.94 9.67 -2.05
N LEU A 158 -8.54 8.69 -2.85
CA LEU A 158 -7.18 8.57 -3.33
C LEU A 158 -6.86 9.70 -4.31
N ASN A 159 -5.65 10.20 -4.16
CA ASN A 159 -5.01 11.11 -5.11
C ASN A 159 -4.12 10.32 -6.06
N PRO A 160 -3.96 10.79 -7.32
CA PRO A 160 -2.98 10.20 -8.24
C PRO A 160 -1.61 10.12 -7.59
N GLY A 161 -0.98 8.95 -7.63
CA GLY A 161 0.29 8.63 -6.99
C GLY A 161 0.17 7.95 -5.62
N ASP A 162 -1.00 7.94 -4.98
CA ASP A 162 -1.16 7.28 -3.68
C ASP A 162 -0.94 5.76 -3.79
N MET A 163 -0.09 5.22 -2.92
CA MET A 163 0.12 3.78 -2.77
C MET A 163 -0.68 3.26 -1.59
N PHE A 164 -1.50 2.24 -1.80
CA PHE A 164 -2.19 1.53 -0.72
C PHE A 164 -1.76 0.07 -0.63
N GLN A 165 -1.56 -0.42 0.59
CA GLN A 165 -1.14 -1.78 0.90
C GLN A 165 -2.12 -2.43 1.87
N VAL A 166 -2.44 -3.70 1.62
CA VAL A 166 -3.32 -4.52 2.46
C VAL A 166 -2.50 -5.61 3.13
N ASP A 167 -2.88 -5.97 4.35
CA ASP A 167 -2.31 -7.13 5.05
C ASP A 167 -2.47 -8.43 4.25
N VAL A 168 -1.36 -9.12 4.00
CA VAL A 168 -1.27 -10.28 3.09
C VAL A 168 -2.16 -11.44 3.56
N ASP A 169 -2.17 -11.73 4.86
CA ASP A 169 -3.00 -12.82 5.42
C ASP A 169 -4.51 -12.54 5.21
N ARG A 170 -4.91 -11.27 5.11
CA ARG A 170 -6.30 -10.87 4.86
C ARG A 170 -6.67 -10.96 3.39
N VAL A 171 -5.74 -10.61 2.50
CA VAL A 171 -5.91 -10.81 1.06
C VAL A 171 -6.06 -12.30 0.77
N LEU A 172 -5.15 -13.14 1.27
CA LEU A 172 -5.21 -14.60 1.11
C LEU A 172 -6.53 -15.20 1.65
N TYR A 173 -7.05 -14.65 2.76
CA TYR A 173 -8.36 -15.01 3.29
C TYR A 173 -9.52 -14.60 2.37
N ALA A 174 -9.47 -13.42 1.77
CA ALA A 174 -10.53 -12.94 0.89
C ALA A 174 -10.54 -13.66 -0.46
N THR A 175 -9.37 -13.84 -1.05
CA THR A 175 -9.18 -14.41 -2.39
C THR A 175 -9.04 -15.92 -2.38
N GLY A 176 -8.80 -16.52 -1.23
CA GLY A 176 -8.68 -17.97 -1.06
C GLY A 176 -10.02 -18.69 -1.03
N ALA A 177 -9.98 -20.00 -1.28
CA ALA A 177 -11.12 -20.87 -1.03
C ALA A 177 -11.48 -20.94 0.47
N SER A 178 -12.76 -21.18 0.75
CA SER A 178 -13.24 -21.41 2.11
C SER A 178 -12.62 -22.68 2.70
N LYS A 179 -12.33 -22.65 4.00
CA LYS A 179 -11.87 -23.82 4.74
C LYS A 179 -12.86 -24.97 4.66
N THR A 180 -12.34 -26.17 4.41
CA THR A 180 -13.11 -27.42 4.52
C THR A 180 -13.52 -27.64 5.98
N VAL A 181 -14.62 -28.35 6.22
CA VAL A 181 -15.12 -28.65 7.57
C VAL A 181 -14.05 -29.27 8.47
N SER A 182 -13.25 -30.21 7.94
CA SER A 182 -12.14 -30.84 8.67
C SER A 182 -11.07 -29.81 9.11
N GLN A 183 -10.65 -28.93 8.19
CA GLN A 183 -9.68 -27.87 8.48
C GLN A 183 -10.21 -26.81 9.45
N ALA A 184 -11.51 -26.52 9.38
CA ALA A 184 -12.17 -25.63 10.32
C ALA A 184 -12.19 -26.25 11.73
N LYS A 185 -12.46 -27.57 11.85
CA LYS A 185 -12.42 -28.31 13.11
C LYS A 185 -11.01 -28.35 13.70
N SER A 186 -9.99 -28.68 12.90
CA SER A 186 -8.60 -28.72 13.35
C SER A 186 -8.12 -27.34 13.83
N GLY A 187 -8.39 -26.27 13.07
CA GLY A 187 -8.06 -24.90 13.45
C GLY A 187 -8.80 -24.43 14.73
N ARG A 188 -10.06 -24.86 14.94
CA ARG A 188 -10.80 -24.59 16.18
C ARG A 188 -10.17 -25.30 17.37
N LYS A 189 -9.76 -26.57 17.22
CA LYS A 189 -9.03 -27.32 18.25
C LYS A 189 -7.72 -26.62 18.61
N LEU A 190 -6.94 -26.21 17.59
CA LEU A 190 -5.69 -25.48 17.78
C LEU A 190 -5.89 -24.16 18.53
N ARG A 191 -6.89 -23.34 18.14
CA ARG A 191 -7.22 -22.09 18.85
C ARG A 191 -7.66 -22.32 20.29
N LYS A 192 -8.39 -23.40 20.58
CA LYS A 192 -8.81 -23.76 21.94
C LYS A 192 -7.59 -24.17 22.80
N VAL A 193 -6.65 -24.91 22.22
CA VAL A 193 -5.38 -25.26 22.88
C VAL A 193 -4.55 -23.99 23.13
N GLN A 194 -4.39 -23.13 22.12
CA GLN A 194 -3.64 -21.86 22.25
C GLN A 194 -4.27 -20.91 23.27
N SER A 195 -5.60 -20.79 23.31
CA SER A 195 -6.27 -19.94 24.29
C SER A 195 -6.15 -20.50 25.70
N ARG A 196 -6.22 -21.82 25.89
CA ARG A 196 -5.99 -22.49 27.17
C ARG A 196 -4.54 -22.33 27.63
N ALA A 197 -3.57 -22.52 26.74
CA ALA A 197 -2.15 -22.29 27.01
C ALA A 197 -1.87 -20.83 27.41
N LYS A 198 -2.47 -19.86 26.69
CA LYS A 198 -2.36 -18.43 27.02
C LYS A 198 -2.98 -18.09 28.38
N LYS A 199 -4.09 -18.75 28.76
CA LYS A 199 -4.72 -18.58 30.08
C LYS A 199 -3.92 -19.21 31.21
N LEU A 200 -3.26 -20.34 30.96
CA LEU A 200 -2.43 -21.06 31.93
C LEU A 200 -1.02 -20.45 32.10
N GLY A 201 -0.71 -19.32 31.48
CA GLY A 201 0.62 -18.70 31.54
C GLY A 201 1.74 -19.48 30.82
N ALA A 202 1.45 -20.68 30.33
CA ALA A 202 2.36 -21.50 29.54
C ALA A 202 2.41 -20.97 28.10
N ALA A 203 3.18 -19.90 27.87
CA ALA A 203 3.58 -19.54 26.53
C ALA A 203 4.37 -20.73 25.93
N PRO A 204 3.96 -21.30 24.78
CA PRO A 204 4.79 -22.30 24.13
C PRO A 204 6.10 -21.62 23.75
N LYS A 205 7.22 -22.16 24.26
CA LYS A 205 8.55 -21.88 23.74
C LYS A 205 8.50 -22.19 22.24
N LYS A 206 8.33 -21.18 21.39
CA LYS A 206 8.62 -21.31 19.97
C LYS A 206 10.06 -21.80 19.89
N LYS A 207 10.28 -23.01 19.36
CA LYS A 207 11.58 -23.42 18.85
C LYS A 207 12.03 -22.29 17.92
N LYS A 208 13.06 -21.54 18.35
CA LYS A 208 13.75 -20.57 17.52
C LYS A 208 14.42 -21.41 16.42
N SER A 209 13.82 -21.48 15.25
CA SER A 209 14.62 -21.57 14.04
C SER A 209 15.47 -20.30 14.02
N VAL A 210 16.77 -20.50 13.86
CA VAL A 210 17.78 -19.44 13.87
C VAL A 210 17.53 -18.55 12.66
N ALA A 211 16.98 -17.37 12.90
CA ALA A 211 17.11 -16.23 12.00
C ALA A 211 18.38 -15.48 12.44
N PRO A 212 19.23 -15.02 11.50
CA PRO A 212 20.44 -14.32 11.87
C PRO A 212 20.10 -12.98 12.52
N THR A 213 20.93 -12.68 13.50
CA THR A 213 20.82 -11.67 14.53
C THR A 213 20.82 -10.25 13.93
N ALA A 214 19.66 -9.64 13.76
CA ALA A 214 19.52 -8.19 13.89
C ALA A 214 19.33 -7.91 15.39
N VAL A 215 20.38 -7.38 16.00
CA VAL A 215 20.51 -7.16 17.44
C VAL A 215 19.36 -6.28 17.95
N SER A 216 18.51 -6.90 18.76
CA SER A 216 17.73 -6.24 19.81
C SER A 216 18.67 -5.77 20.91
N SER A 217 18.41 -4.68 21.62
CA SER A 217 17.64 -4.78 22.88
C SER A 217 17.20 -3.39 23.33
N THR A 218 15.89 -3.08 23.37
CA THR A 218 14.98 -3.22 24.53
C THR A 218 15.48 -2.50 25.79
N SER A 219 14.77 -1.53 26.35
CA SER A 219 13.47 -1.64 27.06
C SER A 219 13.01 -0.19 27.42
N ALA A 220 11.77 0.18 27.75
CA ALA A 220 10.72 -0.45 28.52
C ALA A 220 9.38 0.32 28.35
N ALA A 221 8.30 -0.33 28.80
CA ALA A 221 7.13 0.24 29.50
C ALA A 221 6.26 1.35 28.83
N ARG A 222 5.05 0.93 28.42
CA ARG A 222 3.73 1.53 28.71
C ARG A 222 3.66 3.06 28.93
N ALA A 223 3.19 3.80 27.92
CA ALA A 223 2.43 5.06 28.12
C ALA A 223 1.57 5.40 26.89
N GLN A 224 0.40 5.98 27.16
CA GLN A 224 -0.56 6.55 26.20
C GLN A 224 0.06 7.74 25.42
N PRO A 225 -0.55 8.26 24.33
CA PRO A 225 -0.03 9.46 23.69
C PRO A 225 -0.35 10.67 24.58
N ILE A 226 0.57 10.99 25.48
CA ILE A 226 0.58 12.27 26.19
C ILE A 226 1.19 13.29 25.24
N ALA A 227 0.59 14.48 25.22
CA ALA A 227 1.05 15.66 24.53
C ALA A 227 2.56 15.88 24.69
N LYS A 228 3.21 16.49 23.69
CA LYS A 228 4.63 16.89 23.71
C LYS A 228 4.97 17.56 25.05
N THR A 229 5.51 16.79 25.99
CA THR A 229 6.08 17.32 27.23
C THR A 229 7.40 17.96 26.85
N LYS A 230 7.56 19.26 27.15
CA LYS A 230 8.84 19.95 27.09
C LYS A 230 9.82 19.11 27.92
N VAL A 231 10.83 18.53 27.28
CA VAL A 231 11.90 17.81 27.99
C VAL A 231 12.64 18.87 28.78
N ASP A 232 12.74 18.66 30.09
CA ASP A 232 13.38 19.61 31.00
C ASP A 232 14.89 19.62 30.70
N ILE A 233 15.40 20.77 30.26
CA ILE A 233 16.78 20.93 29.77
C ILE A 233 17.79 20.57 30.88
N ASP A 234 17.42 20.81 32.13
CA ASP A 234 18.27 20.51 33.28
C ASP A 234 18.42 19.01 33.53
N GLU A 235 17.43 18.20 33.17
CA GLU A 235 17.53 16.74 33.26
C GLU A 235 18.44 16.18 32.15
N VAL A 236 18.35 16.74 30.93
CA VAL A 236 19.28 16.40 29.83
C VAL A 236 20.72 16.75 30.23
N ARG A 237 20.95 17.91 30.84
CA ARG A 237 22.28 18.31 31.34
C ARG A 237 22.80 17.37 32.42
N ARG A 238 21.94 16.86 33.32
CA ARG A 238 22.32 15.86 34.33
C ARG A 238 22.74 14.54 33.69
N GLN A 239 21.96 14.03 32.74
CA GLN A 239 22.29 12.81 32.00
C GLN A 239 23.62 12.94 31.26
N ARG A 240 23.85 14.06 30.56
CA ARG A 240 25.11 14.32 29.85
C ARG A 240 26.33 14.40 30.79
N ARG A 241 26.18 14.92 32.02
CA ARG A 241 27.26 14.88 33.02
C ARG A 241 27.57 13.47 33.50
N LEU A 242 26.57 12.58 33.57
CA LEU A 242 26.77 11.16 33.89
C LEU A 242 27.51 10.44 32.74
N ASP A 243 27.09 10.66 31.49
CA ASP A 243 27.73 10.09 30.31
C ASP A 243 29.23 10.48 30.24
N LEU A 244 29.55 11.77 30.45
CA LEU A 244 30.94 12.25 30.46
C LEU A 244 31.76 11.66 31.62
N ARG A 245 31.13 11.41 32.77
CA ARG A 245 31.78 10.74 33.91
C ARG A 245 32.06 9.28 33.60
N GLU A 246 31.15 8.59 32.91
CA GLU A 246 31.35 7.22 32.46
C GLU A 246 32.52 7.11 31.47
N LEU A 247 32.66 8.06 30.54
CA LEU A 247 33.80 8.09 29.60
C LEU A 247 35.15 8.18 30.32
N LEU A 248 35.23 8.93 31.43
CA LEU A 248 36.46 9.00 32.24
C LEU A 248 36.77 7.66 32.91
N VAL A 249 35.75 6.97 33.46
CA VAL A 249 35.92 5.65 34.08
C VAL A 249 36.41 4.64 33.05
N GLN A 250 35.80 4.61 31.86
CA GLN A 250 36.23 3.69 30.79
C GLN A 250 37.69 3.90 30.36
N ILE A 251 38.19 5.14 30.45
CA ILE A 251 39.58 5.45 30.10
C ILE A 251 40.56 5.11 31.22
N ASP A 252 40.17 5.36 32.47
CA ASP A 252 40.96 4.94 33.61
C ASP A 252 41.12 3.42 33.64
N ASP A 253 40.09 2.66 33.24
CA ASP A 253 40.18 1.21 33.09
C ASP A 253 41.15 0.80 31.97
N VAL A 254 41.14 1.51 30.83
CA VAL A 254 42.10 1.28 29.74
C VAL A 254 43.54 1.60 30.16
N LEU A 255 43.75 2.59 31.04
CA LEU A 255 45.07 2.93 31.58
C LEU A 255 45.53 1.94 32.66
N LYS A 256 44.61 1.35 33.43
CA LYS A 256 44.90 0.37 34.49
C LYS A 256 45.10 -1.05 33.97
N ASP A 257 44.62 -1.36 32.76
CA ASP A 257 44.75 -2.69 32.17
C ASP A 257 46.21 -3.05 31.87
N LYS A 258 46.85 -3.77 32.82
CA LYS A 258 48.26 -4.16 32.76
C LYS A 258 48.59 -5.07 31.56
N ARG A 259 47.58 -5.67 30.92
CA ARG A 259 47.73 -6.57 29.77
C ARG A 259 48.04 -5.82 28.46
N ARG A 260 47.74 -4.53 28.39
CA ARG A 260 47.95 -3.69 27.20
C ARG A 260 48.93 -2.56 27.54
N ARG A 261 50.23 -2.76 27.31
CA ARG A 261 51.22 -1.68 27.46
C ARG A 261 50.94 -0.58 26.42
N VAL A 262 50.31 0.51 26.86
CA VAL A 262 49.99 1.68 26.03
C VAL A 262 51.28 2.45 25.68
N GLY A 263 51.56 2.67 24.39
CA GLY A 263 52.72 3.42 23.91
C GLY A 263 52.71 4.91 24.31
N ALA A 264 53.88 5.57 24.29
CA ALA A 264 54.04 6.95 24.76
C ALA A 264 53.17 7.98 24.00
N LYS A 265 53.12 7.88 22.66
CA LYS A 265 52.25 8.73 21.81
C LYS A 265 50.77 8.57 22.16
N ARG A 266 50.34 7.33 22.43
CA ARG A 266 48.96 7.00 22.81
C ARG A 266 48.60 7.50 24.22
N LYS A 267 49.56 7.51 25.16
CA LYS A 267 49.35 8.16 26.47
C LYS A 267 49.15 9.67 26.34
N ILE A 268 49.80 10.32 25.38
CA ILE A 268 49.63 11.76 25.12
C ILE A 268 48.23 12.04 24.57
N THR A 269 47.74 11.25 23.61
CA THR A 269 46.39 11.41 23.06
C THR A 269 45.30 11.13 24.09
N ILE A 270 45.47 10.10 24.92
CA ILE A 270 44.55 9.80 26.03
C ILE A 270 44.53 10.95 27.05
N ARG A 271 45.69 11.53 27.40
CA ARG A 271 45.74 12.69 28.30
C ARG A 271 45.10 13.94 27.69
N ALA A 272 45.22 14.15 26.37
CA ALA A 272 44.53 15.23 25.67
C ALA A 272 43.00 15.03 25.73
N PHE A 273 42.52 13.83 25.41
CA PHE A 273 41.10 13.49 25.50
C PHE A 273 40.53 13.66 26.92
N VAL A 274 41.26 13.24 27.96
CA VAL A 274 40.84 13.44 29.36
C VAL A 274 40.70 14.93 29.70
N ARG A 275 41.55 15.80 29.14
CA ARG A 275 41.39 17.25 29.29
C ARG A 275 40.12 17.74 28.58
N ASP A 276 39.86 17.27 27.36
CA ASP A 276 38.69 17.67 26.58
C ASP A 276 37.36 17.25 27.24
N VAL A 277 37.30 16.04 27.82
CA VAL A 277 36.12 15.58 28.60
C VAL A 277 35.92 16.42 29.86
N ARG A 278 37.00 16.80 30.58
CA ARG A 278 36.90 17.67 31.75
C ARG A 278 36.43 19.08 31.38
N LEU A 279 36.89 19.62 30.26
CA LEU A 279 36.41 20.90 29.70
C LEU A 279 34.94 20.81 29.27
N ALA A 280 34.54 19.70 28.65
CA ALA A 280 33.15 19.43 28.30
C ALA A 280 32.27 19.43 29.55
N MET A 281 32.67 18.73 30.62
CA MET A 281 31.96 18.72 31.91
C MET A 281 31.80 20.12 32.54
N ALA A 282 32.82 20.98 32.41
CA ALA A 282 32.78 22.36 32.91
C ALA A 282 31.89 23.29 32.07
N THR A 283 31.51 22.89 30.86
CA THR A 283 30.75 23.70 29.92
C THR A 283 29.32 23.19 29.67
N VAL A 284 28.94 22.02 30.20
CA VAL A 284 27.60 21.41 30.02
C VAL A 284 26.45 22.35 30.40
N SER A 285 26.60 23.14 31.46
CA SER A 285 25.55 24.05 31.93
C SER A 285 25.25 25.22 30.97
N ARG A 286 26.15 25.53 30.04
CA ARG A 286 26.05 26.69 29.14
C ARG A 286 25.56 26.36 27.73
N LYS A 287 25.40 25.07 27.40
CA LYS A 287 25.16 24.60 26.02
C LYS A 287 23.70 24.19 25.79
N THR A 288 23.29 24.25 24.52
CA THR A 288 21.95 23.80 24.09
C THR A 288 21.90 22.29 23.90
N GLU A 289 20.69 21.70 23.86
CA GLU A 289 20.50 20.24 23.72
C GLU A 289 21.23 19.66 22.50
N LYS A 290 21.12 20.33 21.35
CA LYS A 290 21.78 19.89 20.11
C LYS A 290 23.30 19.96 20.20
N GLU A 291 23.84 21.04 20.76
CA GLU A 291 25.28 21.19 20.95
C GLU A 291 25.86 20.14 21.91
N LEU A 292 25.09 19.71 22.92
CA LEU A 292 25.48 18.66 23.85
C LEU A 292 25.54 17.29 23.16
N ASP A 293 24.58 17.00 22.28
CA ASP A 293 24.53 15.76 21.51
C ASP A 293 25.66 15.68 20.48
N ASP A 294 25.91 16.79 19.78
CA ASP A 294 27.02 16.90 18.82
C ASP A 294 28.37 16.70 19.52
N GLN A 295 28.56 17.30 20.70
CA GLN A 295 29.76 17.13 21.49
C GLN A 295 29.95 15.70 22.00
N LEU A 296 28.89 15.07 22.50
CA LEU A 296 28.94 13.69 22.94
C LEU A 296 29.33 12.76 21.78
N SER A 297 28.74 12.98 20.60
CA SER A 297 29.07 12.18 19.39
C SER A 297 30.53 12.36 18.96
N SER A 298 31.07 13.58 19.06
CA SER A 298 32.48 13.89 18.75
C SER A 298 33.45 13.23 19.76
N LEU A 299 33.08 13.17 21.04
CA LEU A 299 33.90 12.54 22.07
C LEU A 299 33.86 11.02 21.95
N ILE A 300 32.71 10.44 21.59
CA ILE A 300 32.59 9.00 21.34
C ILE A 300 33.44 8.60 20.12
N SER A 301 33.46 9.40 19.06
CA SER A 301 34.30 9.11 17.88
C SER A 301 35.80 9.23 18.20
N GLN A 302 36.21 10.25 18.94
CA GLN A 302 37.59 10.38 19.44
C GLN A 302 38.00 9.22 20.36
N LEU A 303 37.10 8.75 21.23
CA LEU A 303 37.34 7.58 22.07
C LEU A 303 37.46 6.29 21.24
N ALA A 304 36.66 6.13 20.19
CA ALA A 304 36.76 5.00 19.27
C ALA A 304 38.13 4.98 18.58
N ILE A 305 38.61 6.13 18.10
CA ILE A 305 39.96 6.29 17.52
C ILE A 305 41.04 5.96 18.56
N ALA A 306 40.89 6.46 19.79
CA ALA A 306 41.83 6.19 20.89
C ALA A 306 41.85 4.71 21.34
N LYS A 307 40.72 3.98 21.23
CA LYS A 307 40.62 2.54 21.49
C LYS A 307 41.17 1.71 20.32
N ALA A 308 40.88 2.09 19.08
CA ALA A 308 41.20 1.33 17.86
C ALA A 308 42.69 1.31 17.50
N GLY A 309 43.47 2.31 17.91
CA GLY A 309 44.94 2.26 17.78
C GLY A 309 45.43 1.98 16.35
N HIS A 310 45.12 2.87 15.41
CA HIS A 310 45.69 2.84 14.06
C HIS A 310 46.83 3.86 13.97
N ASP A 311 48.06 3.37 13.78
CA ASP A 311 49.14 4.20 13.25
C ASP A 311 48.83 4.49 11.77
N GLU A 312 48.76 5.75 11.42
CA GLU A 312 48.64 6.21 10.03
C GLU A 312 50.01 6.15 9.34
N SER A 313 50.23 5.11 8.54
CA SER A 313 51.14 5.15 7.39
C SER A 313 50.86 3.99 6.44
N SER A 314 49.93 4.17 5.51
CA SER A 314 50.00 3.67 4.13
C SER A 314 48.65 3.85 3.46
N THR A 315 48.60 4.80 2.55
CA THR A 315 47.56 4.95 1.53
C THR A 315 47.47 3.69 0.67
N THR A 316 46.47 2.87 0.95
CA THR A 316 45.92 1.93 -0.02
C THR A 316 44.42 2.11 -0.03
N LYS A 317 43.90 2.67 -1.12
CA LYS A 317 42.47 2.68 -1.41
C LYS A 317 42.03 1.22 -1.53
N GLU A 318 41.38 0.68 -0.50
CA GLU A 318 40.60 -0.54 -0.66
C GLU A 318 39.44 -0.25 -1.63
N PRO A 319 39.20 -1.10 -2.64
CA PRO A 319 38.04 -0.95 -3.48
C PRO A 319 36.81 -1.23 -2.62
N VAL A 320 35.82 -0.35 -2.69
CA VAL A 320 34.50 -0.55 -2.10
C VAL A 320 33.99 -1.93 -2.53
N SER A 321 34.02 -2.89 -1.61
CA SER A 321 33.51 -4.23 -1.86
C SER A 321 32.02 -4.09 -2.16
N LYS A 322 31.60 -4.61 -3.32
CA LYS A 322 30.19 -4.80 -3.65
C LYS A 322 29.51 -5.51 -2.46
N PRO A 323 28.25 -5.17 -2.11
CA PRO A 323 27.56 -5.82 -1.01
C PRO A 323 27.65 -7.33 -1.21
N ALA A 324 28.31 -8.02 -0.28
CA ALA A 324 28.57 -9.45 -0.38
C ALA A 324 27.22 -10.16 -0.59
N GLY A 325 27.13 -10.94 -1.67
CA GLY A 325 25.96 -11.78 -1.90
C GLY A 325 25.73 -12.73 -0.72
N PRO A 326 24.49 -13.20 -0.51
CA PRO A 326 24.16 -14.09 0.59
C PRO A 326 25.10 -15.31 0.62
N SER A 327 25.47 -15.76 1.82
CA SER A 327 26.38 -16.89 1.99
C SER A 327 25.82 -18.16 1.32
N PRO A 328 26.65 -19.15 0.95
CA PRO A 328 26.15 -20.39 0.34
C PRO A 328 25.09 -21.11 1.20
N GLU A 329 25.20 -21.01 2.52
CA GLU A 329 24.22 -21.53 3.48
C GLU A 329 22.91 -20.73 3.44
N GLU A 330 22.98 -19.40 3.40
CA GLU A 330 21.81 -18.53 3.25
C GLU A 330 21.11 -18.76 1.91
N GLN A 331 21.86 -19.01 0.83
CA GLN A 331 21.30 -19.35 -0.48
C GLN A 331 20.62 -20.72 -0.47
N MET A 332 21.19 -21.71 0.24
CA MET A 332 20.58 -23.02 0.38
C MET A 332 19.30 -22.96 1.23
N ALA A 333 19.33 -22.25 2.35
CA ALA A 333 18.16 -21.99 3.19
C ALA A 333 17.07 -21.21 2.43
N LEU A 334 17.46 -20.23 1.61
CA LEU A 334 16.53 -19.50 0.74
C LEU A 334 15.91 -20.43 -0.31
N ARG A 335 16.70 -21.31 -0.95
CA ARG A 335 16.21 -22.29 -1.92
C ARG A 335 15.26 -23.30 -1.28
N GLU A 336 15.57 -23.77 -0.08
CA GLU A 336 14.73 -24.67 0.69
C GLU A 336 13.42 -23.98 1.12
N ALA A 337 13.49 -22.74 1.62
CA ALA A 337 12.32 -21.94 1.94
C ALA A 337 11.46 -21.65 0.69
N ILE A 338 12.06 -21.42 -0.48
CA ILE A 338 11.35 -21.30 -1.76
C ILE A 338 10.67 -22.62 -2.13
N LYS A 339 11.34 -23.75 -1.90
CA LYS A 339 10.79 -25.09 -2.16
C LYS A 339 9.61 -25.40 -1.23
N GLU A 340 9.74 -25.15 0.06
CA GLU A 340 8.66 -25.29 1.05
C GLU A 340 7.49 -24.33 0.76
N ALA A 341 7.78 -23.08 0.36
CA ALA A 341 6.77 -22.13 -0.06
C ALA A 341 6.00 -22.59 -1.32
N ARG A 342 6.68 -23.31 -2.24
CA ARG A 342 6.04 -23.96 -3.40
C ARG A 342 5.20 -25.16 -2.99
N GLU A 343 5.62 -25.91 -1.97
CA GLU A 343 4.91 -27.08 -1.47
C GLU A 343 3.62 -26.70 -0.68
N ASN A 344 3.52 -25.48 -0.16
CA ASN A 344 2.31 -24.88 0.46
C ASN A 344 1.64 -25.83 1.49
N PRO A 345 2.32 -26.17 2.59
CA PRO A 345 1.88 -27.21 3.50
C PRO A 345 0.55 -26.87 4.20
N VAL A 346 -0.14 -27.90 4.68
CA VAL A 346 -1.43 -27.76 5.40
C VAL A 346 -1.18 -27.17 6.80
N ASP A 347 -1.32 -25.86 6.93
CA ASP A 347 -1.29 -25.17 8.23
C ASP A 347 -2.70 -24.86 8.76
N ALA A 348 -3.05 -25.43 9.92
CA ALA A 348 -4.32 -25.19 10.61
C ALA A 348 -4.39 -23.83 11.34
N SER A 349 -3.26 -23.15 11.56
CA SER A 349 -3.14 -21.90 12.29
C SER A 349 -3.63 -20.69 11.47
N LYS A 350 -3.45 -20.73 10.14
CA LYS A 350 -3.83 -19.67 9.20
C LYS A 350 -5.35 -19.50 9.11
N ALA A 351 -5.81 -18.33 8.68
CA ALA A 351 -7.24 -18.02 8.59
C ALA A 351 -7.93 -18.61 7.34
N TYR A 352 -7.18 -18.82 6.26
CA TYR A 352 -7.62 -19.38 4.97
C TYR A 352 -7.40 -20.90 4.88
N ALA A 353 -7.95 -21.52 3.83
CA ALA A 353 -7.68 -22.92 3.51
C ALA A 353 -6.24 -23.10 3.03
N THR A 354 -5.55 -24.11 3.55
CA THR A 354 -4.16 -24.49 3.21
C THR A 354 -4.16 -25.91 2.62
N PRO A 355 -3.49 -26.20 1.48
CA PRO A 355 -2.79 -25.27 0.61
C PRO A 355 -3.72 -24.16 0.09
N TRP A 356 -3.20 -22.94 0.04
CA TRP A 356 -3.92 -21.82 -0.53
C TRP A 356 -4.27 -22.11 -2.00
N ARG A 357 -5.56 -21.93 -2.32
CA ARG A 357 -6.09 -22.02 -3.69
C ARG A 357 -7.06 -20.87 -3.90
N PRO A 358 -7.20 -20.35 -5.14
CA PRO A 358 -8.09 -19.24 -5.42
C PRO A 358 -9.55 -19.60 -5.13
N ARG A 359 -10.36 -18.58 -4.86
CA ARG A 359 -11.77 -18.71 -4.53
C ARG A 359 -12.53 -19.29 -5.75
N PRO A 360 -13.55 -20.13 -5.52
CA PRO A 360 -14.39 -20.62 -6.60
C PRO A 360 -14.97 -19.45 -7.40
N TYR A 361 -14.93 -19.55 -8.73
CA TYR A 361 -15.43 -18.54 -9.68
C TYR A 361 -14.74 -17.17 -9.63
N MET A 362 -13.55 -17.06 -9.03
CA MET A 362 -12.75 -15.82 -9.06
C MET A 362 -12.43 -15.38 -10.50
N SER A 363 -12.20 -16.33 -11.41
CA SER A 363 -11.85 -16.08 -12.82
C SER A 363 -12.87 -15.21 -13.55
N ALA A 364 -14.17 -15.36 -13.28
CA ALA A 364 -15.23 -14.58 -13.94
C ALA A 364 -15.21 -13.09 -13.58
N PHE A 365 -14.53 -12.72 -12.48
CA PHE A 365 -14.44 -11.35 -11.99
C PHE A 365 -13.00 -10.81 -12.00
N ALA A 366 -12.04 -11.59 -12.50
CA ALA A 366 -10.63 -11.27 -12.44
C ALA A 366 -10.25 -10.29 -13.56
N PHE A 367 -10.37 -9.00 -13.27
CA PHE A 367 -9.83 -7.94 -14.11
C PHE A 367 -9.34 -6.78 -13.23
N ILE A 368 -8.28 -6.13 -13.66
CA ILE A 368 -7.69 -4.97 -12.98
C ILE A 368 -7.88 -3.76 -13.88
N PRO A 369 -8.46 -2.66 -13.38
CA PRO A 369 -8.67 -1.48 -14.20
C PRO A 369 -7.36 -0.73 -14.47
N LYS A 370 -7.27 -0.10 -15.64
CA LYS A 370 -6.06 0.60 -16.14
C LYS A 370 -5.58 1.79 -15.30
N TYR A 371 -6.39 2.27 -14.36
CA TYR A 371 -6.03 3.35 -13.45
C TYR A 371 -5.36 2.86 -12.15
N LEU A 372 -5.24 1.54 -11.96
CA LEU A 372 -4.54 0.91 -10.85
C LEU A 372 -3.37 0.07 -11.36
N GLU A 373 -2.21 0.27 -10.76
CA GLU A 373 -1.07 -0.64 -10.91
C GLU A 373 -1.00 -1.52 -9.66
N VAL A 374 -0.95 -2.85 -9.83
CA VAL A 374 -1.11 -3.79 -8.71
C VAL A 374 0.07 -4.76 -8.65
N ASN A 375 0.71 -4.84 -7.48
CA ASN A 375 1.68 -5.86 -7.16
C ASN A 375 1.09 -6.84 -6.12
N HIS A 376 0.79 -8.07 -6.57
CA HIS A 376 0.16 -9.09 -5.76
C HIS A 376 1.11 -9.73 -4.74
N ASN A 377 2.43 -9.72 -5.00
CA ASN A 377 3.42 -10.35 -4.11
C ASN A 377 3.43 -9.70 -2.72
N ILE A 378 3.36 -8.36 -2.69
CA ILE A 378 3.36 -7.55 -1.47
C ILE A 378 1.97 -7.02 -1.10
N CYS A 379 0.95 -7.38 -1.89
CA CYS A 379 -0.43 -6.90 -1.74
C CYS A 379 -0.54 -5.37 -1.68
N SER A 380 0.19 -4.68 -2.58
CA SER A 380 0.17 -3.22 -2.72
C SER A 380 -0.31 -2.81 -4.10
N ALA A 381 -0.95 -1.65 -4.19
CA ALA A 381 -1.33 -1.05 -5.45
C ALA A 381 -1.11 0.47 -5.43
N VAL A 382 -0.82 1.04 -6.58
CA VAL A 382 -0.66 2.48 -6.80
C VAL A 382 -1.86 2.99 -7.59
N TYR A 383 -2.48 4.04 -7.08
CA TYR A 383 -3.55 4.75 -7.78
C TYR A 383 -2.94 5.72 -8.78
N LEU A 384 -2.79 5.30 -10.04
CA LEU A 384 -2.04 6.06 -11.03
C LEU A 384 -2.74 7.38 -11.41
N ARG A 385 -4.05 7.31 -11.62
CA ARG A 385 -4.86 8.44 -12.12
C ARG A 385 -6.34 8.24 -11.83
N HIS A 386 -7.13 9.27 -12.09
CA HIS A 386 -8.59 9.13 -12.11
C HIS A 386 -9.04 8.32 -13.34
N PRO A 387 -10.13 7.52 -13.22
CA PRO A 387 -10.68 6.82 -14.37
C PRO A 387 -11.06 7.82 -15.46
N GLN A 388 -10.73 7.49 -16.71
CA GLN A 388 -11.00 8.33 -17.88
C GLN A 388 -11.78 7.55 -18.95
N VAL A 389 -12.50 8.27 -19.80
CA VAL A 389 -13.09 7.71 -21.02
C VAL A 389 -12.18 7.98 -22.22
N ARG A 390 -12.07 7.00 -23.11
CA ARG A 390 -11.32 7.04 -24.36
C ARG A 390 -12.22 6.60 -25.51
N LYS A 391 -11.76 6.77 -26.75
CA LYS A 391 -12.44 6.22 -27.93
C LYS A 391 -12.65 4.70 -27.74
N GLY A 392 -13.90 4.26 -27.79
CA GLY A 392 -14.32 2.86 -27.68
C GLY A 392 -14.28 2.23 -26.28
N MET A 393 -13.85 2.93 -25.22
CA MET A 393 -13.70 2.33 -23.89
C MET A 393 -13.85 3.36 -22.76
N ALA A 394 -14.56 2.97 -21.70
CA ALA A 394 -14.55 3.66 -20.41
C ALA A 394 -13.74 2.83 -19.39
N GLU A 395 -12.91 3.48 -18.58
CA GLU A 395 -12.12 2.78 -17.56
C GLU A 395 -12.94 2.37 -16.33
N VAL A 396 -14.12 2.97 -16.10
CA VAL A 396 -15.03 2.60 -15.00
C VAL A 396 -15.64 1.22 -15.27
N PRO A 397 -15.34 0.19 -14.45
CA PRO A 397 -15.87 -1.14 -14.73
C PRO A 397 -17.33 -1.24 -14.34
N SER A 398 -18.19 -1.54 -15.31
CA SER A 398 -19.64 -1.62 -15.18
C SER A 398 -20.18 -2.80 -15.99
N PRO A 399 -21.04 -3.67 -15.43
CA PRO A 399 -21.70 -4.74 -16.20
C PRO A 399 -22.90 -4.25 -17.02
N PHE A 400 -23.21 -2.95 -16.97
CA PHE A 400 -24.37 -2.36 -17.64
C PHE A 400 -23.99 -1.69 -18.95
N PRO A 401 -24.88 -1.75 -19.97
CA PRO A 401 -24.71 -1.04 -21.22
C PRO A 401 -24.89 0.47 -21.04
N GLU A 402 -24.44 1.23 -22.03
CA GLU A 402 -24.39 2.69 -21.95
C GLU A 402 -25.77 3.35 -21.82
N HIS A 403 -26.80 2.82 -22.51
CA HIS A 403 -28.16 3.36 -22.41
C HIS A 403 -28.71 3.29 -20.97
N THR A 404 -28.42 2.22 -20.24
CA THR A 404 -28.81 2.10 -18.82
C THR A 404 -28.05 3.11 -17.97
N GLN A 405 -26.77 3.34 -18.27
CA GLN A 405 -25.96 4.36 -17.57
C GLN A 405 -26.45 5.78 -17.89
N GLN A 406 -26.89 6.04 -19.11
CA GLN A 406 -27.48 7.31 -19.53
C GLN A 406 -28.76 7.64 -18.76
N LEU A 407 -29.65 6.65 -18.60
CA LEU A 407 -30.87 6.80 -17.79
C LEU A 407 -30.53 7.06 -16.31
N ALA A 408 -29.52 6.37 -15.77
CA ALA A 408 -29.03 6.61 -14.41
C ALA A 408 -28.43 8.01 -14.26
N PHE A 409 -27.62 8.47 -15.23
CA PHE A 409 -27.08 9.82 -15.27
C PHE A 409 -28.19 10.88 -15.23
N ASN A 410 -29.21 10.72 -16.09
CA ASN A 410 -30.37 11.61 -16.16
C ASN A 410 -31.16 11.64 -14.84
N TRP A 411 -31.27 10.51 -14.15
CA TRP A 411 -31.85 10.48 -12.80
C TRP A 411 -31.08 11.39 -11.84
N TYR A 412 -29.75 11.32 -11.84
CA TYR A 412 -28.90 12.04 -10.89
C TYR A 412 -28.72 13.52 -11.20
N LEU A 413 -28.85 13.95 -12.45
CA LEU A 413 -28.87 15.38 -12.81
C LEU A 413 -29.94 16.16 -12.05
N ARG A 414 -31.15 15.60 -11.94
CA ARG A 414 -32.32 16.28 -11.35
C ARG A 414 -32.89 15.56 -10.12
N ARG A 415 -32.19 14.55 -9.60
CA ARG A 415 -32.59 13.75 -8.43
C ARG A 415 -34.01 13.16 -8.55
N GLY A 416 -34.39 12.76 -9.76
CA GLY A 416 -35.70 12.17 -10.07
C GLY A 416 -36.75 13.13 -10.66
N ARG A 417 -36.48 14.44 -10.70
CA ARG A 417 -37.29 15.39 -11.49
C ARG A 417 -37.04 15.28 -12.99
#